data_AF-A0A0S8D8H9-F1
#
_entry.id   AF-A0A0S8D8H9-F1
#
_cell.length_a   1.000
_cell.length_b   1.000
_cell.length_c   1.000
_cell.angle_alpha   90.00
_cell.angle_beta   90.00
_cell.angle_gamma   90.00
#
_symmetry.space_group_name_H-M   'P 1'
#
loop_
_entity.id
_entity.type
_entity.pdbx_description
1 polymer ?
#
loop_
_entity_poly.entity_id
_entity_poly.type
_entity_poly.pdbx_seq_one_letter_code
_entity_poly.pdbx_strand_id
1 'polypeptide(L)'
;NKWHWKGSSSWWNLDEPLSYDDWTALRYYGSLFRQAKNDTPLNFIFRADISMPKWNHDSLNRVLERMYVQHRALFRNPERLRKLAQKSGIDFSAYGSLNNIESSNQRTVFWCMRAYVEGADGVLSWQSLGGSSAVNEADTNALIIDARDATGIDWVVSLRMKALRRGQQNVELMAMLEKEKSYKREQIRHFFYKFIMPIKHSPGYDDNNDNRGQIDTYNMERFRRILLDMLKAP
;
A
#
# COMPACT_ATOMS: atom_id res chain seq x y z
N ASN A 1 3.25 16.77 -13.00
CA ASN A 1 4.49 16.14 -12.49
C ASN A 1 5.67 16.94 -13.03
N LYS A 2 6.63 17.35 -12.19
CA LYS A 2 7.59 18.48 -12.32
C LYS A 2 8.22 18.76 -13.70
N TRP A 3 8.32 17.74 -14.55
CA TRP A 3 8.89 17.81 -15.91
C TRP A 3 7.89 18.27 -17.00
N HIS A 4 6.61 18.39 -16.67
CA HIS A 4 5.57 18.94 -17.53
C HIS A 4 5.05 20.24 -16.92
N TRP A 5 5.78 21.33 -17.14
CA TRP A 5 5.54 22.67 -16.58
C TRP A 5 4.20 23.29 -16.98
N LYS A 6 3.50 22.74 -17.98
CA LYS A 6 2.18 23.24 -18.42
C LYS A 6 1.15 23.06 -17.32
N GLY A 7 0.88 24.13 -16.57
CA GLY A 7 -0.13 24.19 -15.52
C GLY A 7 0.40 24.10 -14.08
N SER A 8 1.72 24.11 -13.85
CA SER A 8 2.26 24.21 -12.49
C SER A 8 2.17 25.65 -11.99
N SER A 9 1.47 25.89 -10.88
CA SER A 9 1.31 27.22 -10.27
C SER A 9 2.42 27.57 -9.27
N SER A 10 3.30 26.63 -8.93
CA SER A 10 4.39 26.79 -7.96
C SER A 10 5.72 26.23 -8.47
N TRP A 11 6.83 26.75 -7.92
CA TRP A 11 8.20 26.26 -8.18
C TRP A 11 8.51 24.91 -7.50
N TRP A 12 7.76 24.55 -6.47
CA TRP A 12 7.83 23.26 -5.77
C TRP A 12 6.67 22.34 -6.17
N ASN A 13 6.89 21.03 -6.07
CA ASN A 13 5.89 19.98 -6.24
C ASN A 13 5.59 19.32 -4.90
N LEU A 14 4.32 19.36 -4.47
CA LEU A 14 3.88 18.71 -3.22
C LEU A 14 3.52 17.23 -3.42
N ASP A 15 3.42 16.77 -4.66
CA ASP A 15 3.21 15.38 -5.04
C ASP A 15 4.54 14.76 -5.50
N GLU A 16 4.98 13.64 -4.92
CA GLU A 16 6.24 12.95 -5.29
C GLU A 16 7.49 13.88 -5.32
N PRO A 17 7.96 14.39 -4.17
CA PRO A 17 9.06 15.37 -4.11
C PRO A 17 10.38 14.82 -4.66
N LEU A 18 11.08 15.64 -5.46
CA LEU A 18 12.32 15.26 -6.15
C LEU A 18 13.53 16.13 -5.77
N SER A 19 13.30 17.36 -5.37
CA SER A 19 14.32 18.36 -5.06
C SER A 19 14.20 18.86 -3.63
N TYR A 20 15.26 19.52 -3.15
CA TYR A 20 15.29 20.14 -1.84
C TYR A 20 14.13 21.13 -1.59
N ASP A 21 13.75 21.91 -2.61
CA ASP A 21 12.63 22.87 -2.51
C ASP A 21 11.29 22.16 -2.30
N ASP A 22 11.09 21.00 -2.94
CA ASP A 22 9.87 20.20 -2.78
C ASP A 22 9.75 19.69 -1.33
N TRP A 23 10.84 19.15 -0.78
CA TRP A 23 10.91 18.67 0.60
C TRP A 23 10.73 19.80 1.62
N THR A 24 11.33 20.96 1.34
CA THR A 24 11.24 22.14 2.21
C THR A 24 9.82 22.71 2.21
N ALA A 25 9.18 22.80 1.04
CA ALA A 25 7.79 23.21 0.92
C ALA A 25 6.85 22.24 1.67
N LEU A 26 7.01 20.93 1.48
CA LEU A 26 6.23 19.92 2.21
C LEU A 26 6.39 20.03 3.72
N ARG A 27 7.61 20.24 4.21
CA ARG A 27 7.89 20.43 5.64
C ARG A 27 7.23 21.69 6.18
N TYR A 28 7.29 22.79 5.43
CA TYR A 28 6.69 24.07 5.80
C TYR A 28 5.16 23.94 5.93
N TYR A 29 4.49 23.48 4.88
CA TYR A 29 3.03 23.31 4.90
C TYR A 29 2.57 22.28 5.93
N GLY A 30 3.31 21.17 6.09
CA GLY A 30 3.01 20.18 7.12
C GLY A 30 3.14 20.74 8.54
N SER A 31 4.12 21.63 8.77
CA SER A 31 4.32 22.27 10.07
C SER A 31 3.19 23.25 10.38
N LEU A 32 2.74 24.05 9.40
CA LEU A 32 1.54 24.90 9.54
C LEU A 32 0.28 24.07 9.82
N PHE A 33 0.09 22.97 9.08
CA PHE A 33 -1.02 22.06 9.29
C PHE A 33 -1.04 21.50 10.71
N ARG A 34 0.12 21.06 11.23
CA ARG A 34 0.23 20.53 12.60
C ARG A 34 -0.06 21.58 13.66
N GLN A 35 0.38 22.82 13.46
CA GLN A 35 0.06 23.91 14.39
C GLN A 35 -1.45 24.10 14.47
N ALA A 36 -2.12 24.25 13.33
CA ALA A 36 -3.58 24.44 13.29
C ALA A 36 -4.36 23.21 13.76
N LYS A 37 -3.86 21.99 13.50
CA LYS A 37 -4.50 20.74 13.94
C LYS A 37 -4.68 20.67 15.46
N ASN A 38 -3.75 21.22 16.24
CA ASN A 38 -3.82 21.18 17.70
C ASN A 38 -4.98 22.02 18.28
N ASP A 39 -5.55 22.92 17.48
CA ASP A 39 -6.63 23.83 17.89
C ASP A 39 -8.03 23.32 17.49
N THR A 40 -8.12 22.10 16.94
CA THR A 40 -9.38 21.48 16.54
C THR A 40 -9.61 20.13 17.21
N PRO A 41 -10.85 19.80 17.62
CA PRO A 41 -11.18 18.47 18.13
C PRO A 41 -11.22 17.39 17.03
N LEU A 42 -11.12 17.79 15.76
CA LEU A 42 -11.19 16.87 14.62
C LEU A 42 -9.84 16.20 14.34
N ASN A 43 -9.87 14.91 14.04
CA ASN A 43 -8.67 14.15 13.71
C ASN A 43 -8.29 14.32 12.22
N PHE A 44 -7.53 15.37 11.92
CA PHE A 44 -6.94 15.57 10.61
C PHE A 44 -5.59 14.86 10.48
N ILE A 45 -5.23 14.33 9.31
CA ILE A 45 -3.93 13.65 9.09
C ILE A 45 -3.18 14.38 7.97
N PHE A 46 -1.94 14.78 8.22
CA PHE A 46 -1.07 15.28 7.16
C PHE A 46 -0.47 14.11 6.38
N ARG A 47 -0.78 14.03 5.08
CA ARG A 47 -0.41 12.92 4.19
C ARG A 47 0.29 13.44 2.94
N ALA A 48 1.27 12.67 2.46
CA ALA A 48 2.00 12.95 1.23
C ALA A 48 2.37 11.64 0.51
N ASP A 49 2.41 11.73 -0.81
CA ASP A 49 2.79 10.65 -1.71
C ASP A 49 4.27 10.80 -2.03
N ILE A 50 5.06 9.82 -1.59
CA ILE A 50 6.53 9.81 -1.62
C ILE A 50 6.98 8.53 -2.33
N SER A 51 7.21 8.60 -3.63
CA SER A 51 7.64 7.42 -4.43
C SER A 51 8.99 6.87 -3.99
N MET A 52 9.89 7.75 -3.53
CA MET A 52 11.28 7.43 -3.17
C MET A 52 11.60 7.85 -1.73
N PRO A 53 11.07 7.14 -0.71
CA PRO A 53 11.24 7.50 0.69
C PRO A 53 12.70 7.45 1.17
N LYS A 54 13.60 6.81 0.41
CA LYS A 54 15.05 6.87 0.69
C LYS A 54 15.60 8.29 0.70
N TRP A 55 14.98 9.23 -0.03
CA TRP A 55 15.37 10.62 -0.13
C TRP A 55 14.71 11.53 0.92
N ASN A 56 13.76 11.00 1.71
CA ASN A 56 13.16 11.76 2.81
C ASN A 56 14.20 12.17 3.86
N HIS A 57 15.23 11.33 4.07
CA HIS A 57 16.17 11.45 5.19
C HIS A 57 15.42 11.64 6.51
N ASP A 58 15.43 12.86 7.05
CA ASP A 58 14.70 13.30 8.24
C ASP A 58 13.75 14.49 7.98
N SER A 59 13.65 14.95 6.73
CA SER A 59 12.98 16.21 6.34
C SER A 59 11.53 16.28 6.80
N LEU A 60 10.81 15.15 6.78
CA LEU A 60 9.40 15.08 7.17
C LEU A 60 9.16 14.35 8.50
N ASN A 61 10.22 13.99 9.24
CA ASN A 61 10.06 13.30 10.52
C ASN A 61 9.26 14.16 11.50
N ARG A 62 8.27 13.55 12.17
CA ARG A 62 7.33 14.23 13.10
C ARG A 62 6.45 15.31 12.47
N VAL A 63 6.59 15.58 11.17
CA VAL A 63 5.73 16.50 10.42
C VAL A 63 4.67 15.70 9.68
N LEU A 64 5.11 14.72 8.90
CA LEU A 64 4.22 13.82 8.18
C LEU A 64 3.68 12.75 9.13
N GLU A 65 2.39 12.46 9.03
CA GLU A 65 1.75 11.41 9.83
C GLU A 65 1.53 10.15 8.99
N ARG A 66 1.25 10.31 7.68
CA ARG A 66 1.11 9.19 6.76
C ARG A 66 1.88 9.40 5.46
N MET A 67 2.68 8.41 5.08
CA MET A 67 3.42 8.40 3.83
C MET A 67 2.91 7.32 2.89
N TYR A 68 2.53 7.73 1.68
CA TYR A 68 2.19 6.80 0.61
C TYR A 68 3.45 6.51 -0.19
N VAL A 69 3.91 5.27 -0.15
CA VAL A 69 5.16 4.82 -0.78
C VAL A 69 4.86 3.94 -1.97
N GLN A 70 5.58 4.13 -3.07
CA GLN A 70 5.43 3.27 -4.23
C GLN A 70 5.74 1.81 -3.85
N HIS A 71 4.89 0.86 -4.22
CA HIS A 71 5.03 -0.55 -3.82
C HIS A 71 6.41 -1.14 -4.15
N ARG A 72 7.05 -0.73 -5.27
CA ARG A 72 8.40 -1.18 -5.64
C ARG A 72 9.45 -0.69 -4.64
N ALA A 73 9.36 0.56 -4.20
CA ALA A 73 10.27 1.09 -3.19
C ALA A 73 10.11 0.35 -1.85
N LEU A 74 8.87 -0.01 -1.48
CA LEU A 74 8.58 -0.84 -0.31
C LEU A 74 9.29 -2.19 -0.37
N PHE A 75 9.17 -2.90 -1.49
CA PHE A 75 9.69 -4.27 -1.60
C PHE A 75 11.18 -4.36 -1.91
N ARG A 76 11.78 -3.33 -2.51
CA ARG A 76 13.24 -3.27 -2.74
C ARG A 76 14.03 -2.90 -1.49
N ASN A 77 13.46 -2.08 -0.60
CA ASN A 77 14.14 -1.61 0.61
C ASN A 77 13.29 -1.74 1.89
N PRO A 78 12.72 -2.92 2.18
CA PRO A 78 11.72 -3.07 3.24
C PRO A 78 12.31 -2.81 4.63
N GLU A 79 13.56 -3.21 4.87
CA GLU A 79 14.24 -2.96 6.15
C GLU A 79 14.46 -1.47 6.41
N ARG A 80 14.86 -0.71 5.36
CA ARG A 80 15.06 0.74 5.48
C ARG A 80 13.76 1.44 5.84
N LEU A 81 12.65 1.02 5.25
CA LEU A 81 11.34 1.61 5.53
C LEU A 81 10.81 1.27 6.92
N ARG A 82 10.99 0.02 7.38
CA ARG A 82 10.68 -0.32 8.77
C ARG A 82 11.49 0.51 9.77
N LYS A 83 12.79 0.66 9.52
CA LYS A 83 13.65 1.53 10.35
C LYS A 83 13.20 2.99 10.32
N LEU A 84 12.76 3.48 9.14
CA LEU A 84 12.20 4.82 9.02
C LEU A 84 10.91 4.94 9.85
N ALA A 85 9.97 4.01 9.75
CA ALA A 85 8.74 3.99 10.54
C ALA A 85 9.03 4.05 12.05
N GLN A 86 9.91 3.17 12.54
CA GLN A 86 10.30 3.12 13.94
C GLN A 86 10.92 4.42 14.45
N LYS A 87 11.72 5.12 13.62
CA LYS A 87 12.42 6.35 14.01
C LYS A 87 11.58 7.61 13.86
N SER A 88 10.69 7.65 12.87
CA SER A 88 9.97 8.86 12.47
C SER A 88 8.56 8.95 13.06
N GLY A 89 7.96 7.81 13.44
CA GLY A 89 6.56 7.74 13.83
C GLY A 89 5.58 7.91 12.66
N ILE A 90 6.05 7.71 11.42
CA ILE A 90 5.24 7.84 10.20
C ILE A 90 4.58 6.48 9.89
N ASP A 91 3.27 6.49 9.66
CA ASP A 91 2.54 5.34 9.13
C ASP A 91 2.75 5.22 7.62
N PHE A 92 2.91 4.01 7.12
CA PHE A 92 3.16 3.78 5.69
C PHE A 92 1.95 3.16 5.00
N SER A 93 1.65 3.60 3.79
CA SER A 93 0.73 2.89 2.90
C SER A 93 1.42 2.64 1.56
N ALA A 94 1.26 1.46 0.99
CA ALA A 94 1.85 1.14 -0.31
C ALA A 94 0.88 1.52 -1.42
N TYR A 95 1.26 2.43 -2.31
CA TYR A 95 0.47 2.69 -3.52
C TYR A 95 1.03 1.95 -4.74
N GLY A 96 0.15 1.54 -5.64
CA GLY A 96 0.53 0.84 -6.85
C GLY A 96 -0.67 0.43 -7.71
N SER A 97 -0.39 -0.39 -8.71
CA SER A 97 -1.41 -1.04 -9.53
C SER A 97 -1.71 -2.43 -8.98
N LEU A 98 -2.94 -2.88 -9.21
CA LEU A 98 -3.33 -4.26 -8.92
C LEU A 98 -2.73 -5.22 -9.95
N ASN A 99 -3.00 -6.51 -9.77
CA ASN A 99 -2.64 -7.53 -10.75
C ASN A 99 -3.18 -7.22 -12.16
N ASN A 100 -2.43 -7.65 -13.19
CA ASN A 100 -2.87 -7.60 -14.58
C ASN A 100 -4.20 -8.35 -14.74
N ILE A 101 -5.04 -7.91 -15.68
CA ILE A 101 -6.37 -8.46 -15.93
C ILE A 101 -6.33 -9.97 -16.21
N GLU A 102 -5.33 -10.40 -16.99
CA GLU A 102 -5.09 -11.81 -17.35
C GLU A 102 -4.52 -12.67 -16.22
N SER A 103 -4.14 -12.06 -15.09
CA SER A 103 -3.47 -12.75 -14.00
C SER A 103 -4.41 -13.04 -12.84
N SER A 104 -4.10 -14.07 -12.05
CA SER A 104 -4.88 -14.42 -10.88
C SER A 104 -4.97 -13.26 -9.87
N ASN A 105 -6.19 -12.98 -9.43
CA ASN A 105 -6.47 -11.97 -8.40
C ASN A 105 -5.85 -12.31 -7.04
N GLN A 106 -5.36 -13.54 -6.84
CA GLN A 106 -4.57 -13.90 -5.66
C GLN A 106 -3.28 -13.08 -5.54
N ARG A 107 -2.75 -12.56 -6.66
CA ARG A 107 -1.63 -11.61 -6.63
C ARG A 107 -1.94 -10.35 -5.84
N THR A 108 -3.17 -9.83 -5.95
CA THR A 108 -3.63 -8.67 -5.17
C THR A 108 -3.80 -9.02 -3.69
N VAL A 109 -4.38 -10.19 -3.37
CA VAL A 109 -4.50 -10.66 -1.97
C VAL A 109 -3.11 -10.78 -1.33
N PHE A 110 -2.17 -11.41 -2.04
CA PHE A 110 -0.79 -11.54 -1.62
C PHE A 110 -0.10 -10.18 -1.45
N TRP A 111 -0.33 -9.23 -2.36
CA TRP A 111 0.22 -7.88 -2.27
C TRP A 111 -0.21 -7.18 -0.97
N CYS A 112 -1.50 -7.22 -0.61
CA CYS A 112 -1.99 -6.67 0.65
C CYS A 112 -1.27 -7.27 1.86
N MET A 113 -1.18 -8.60 1.89
CA MET A 113 -0.55 -9.31 3.01
C MET A 113 0.95 -9.05 3.10
N ARG A 114 1.65 -9.04 1.95
CA ARG A 114 3.08 -8.73 1.89
C ARG A 114 3.36 -7.29 2.32
N ALA A 115 2.55 -6.33 1.86
CA ALA A 115 2.69 -4.94 2.27
C ALA A 115 2.60 -4.80 3.79
N TYR A 116 1.63 -5.48 4.40
CA TYR A 116 1.45 -5.52 5.85
C TYR A 116 2.70 -6.03 6.59
N VAL A 117 3.15 -7.25 6.26
CA VAL A 117 4.29 -7.85 6.96
C VAL A 117 5.61 -7.11 6.70
N GLU A 118 5.72 -6.35 5.61
CA GLU A 118 6.89 -5.51 5.34
C GLU A 118 6.82 -4.13 6.00
N GLY A 119 5.72 -3.80 6.70
CA GLY A 119 5.60 -2.62 7.57
C GLY A 119 4.66 -1.53 7.07
N ALA A 120 3.86 -1.77 6.02
CA ALA A 120 2.79 -0.86 5.63
C ALA A 120 1.50 -1.14 6.42
N ASP A 121 0.75 -0.10 6.72
CA ASP A 121 -0.55 -0.15 7.42
C ASP A 121 -1.73 -0.06 6.45
N GLY A 122 -1.45 0.02 5.14
CA GLY A 122 -2.46 0.08 4.11
C GLY A 122 -1.91 -0.11 2.70
N VAL A 123 -2.82 -0.31 1.75
CA VAL A 123 -2.54 -0.29 0.32
C VAL A 123 -3.50 0.67 -0.39
N LEU A 124 -3.03 1.29 -1.47
CA LEU A 124 -3.84 2.16 -2.31
C LEU A 124 -3.64 1.80 -3.79
N SER A 125 -4.74 1.54 -4.48
CA SER A 125 -4.73 1.49 -5.94
C SER A 125 -4.57 2.90 -6.50
N TRP A 126 -3.62 3.09 -7.42
CA TRP A 126 -3.35 4.37 -8.08
C TRP A 126 -4.61 5.00 -8.70
N GLN A 127 -5.48 4.18 -9.28
CA GLN A 127 -6.77 4.60 -9.81
C GLN A 127 -7.79 3.48 -9.54
N SER A 128 -9.03 3.85 -9.25
CA SER A 128 -10.11 2.90 -8.91
C SER A 128 -11.39 3.12 -9.70
N LEU A 129 -11.65 4.33 -10.19
CA LEU A 129 -12.88 4.66 -10.92
C LEU A 129 -12.65 4.49 -12.43
N GLY A 130 -13.57 3.79 -13.08
CA GLY A 130 -13.65 3.65 -14.53
C GLY A 130 -15.00 4.12 -15.06
N GLY A 131 -15.02 4.54 -16.32
CA GLY A 131 -16.25 4.88 -17.05
C GLY A 131 -16.91 3.68 -17.72
N SER A 132 -18.01 3.92 -18.41
CA SER A 132 -18.86 2.89 -19.03
C SER A 132 -18.16 2.01 -20.06
N SER A 133 -17.10 2.49 -20.71
CA SER A 133 -16.30 1.68 -21.64
C SER A 133 -15.64 0.46 -20.97
N ALA A 134 -15.29 0.57 -19.68
CA ALA A 134 -14.64 -0.51 -18.92
C ALA A 134 -15.55 -1.73 -18.66
N VAL A 135 -16.84 -1.64 -19.02
CA VAL A 135 -17.75 -2.81 -19.03
C VAL A 135 -17.40 -3.77 -20.17
N ASN A 136 -17.00 -3.23 -21.33
CA ASN A 136 -16.78 -4.00 -22.55
C ASN A 136 -15.29 -4.12 -22.89
N GLU A 137 -14.45 -3.24 -22.34
CA GLU A 137 -13.02 -3.18 -22.63
C GLU A 137 -12.18 -3.48 -21.39
N ALA A 138 -11.05 -4.16 -21.61
CA ALA A 138 -10.11 -4.51 -20.55
C ALA A 138 -9.41 -3.25 -20.03
N ASP A 139 -9.80 -2.77 -18.84
CA ASP A 139 -9.21 -1.60 -18.19
C ASP A 139 -8.45 -1.99 -16.91
N THR A 140 -7.17 -1.66 -16.83
CA THR A 140 -6.30 -2.06 -15.71
C THR A 140 -6.55 -1.25 -14.43
N ASN A 141 -7.21 -0.10 -14.52
CA ASN A 141 -7.44 0.85 -13.43
C ASN A 141 -8.90 0.93 -12.97
N ALA A 142 -9.85 0.50 -13.81
CA ALA A 142 -11.27 0.48 -13.47
C ALA A 142 -11.60 -0.64 -12.47
N LEU A 143 -11.66 -0.29 -11.17
CA LEU A 143 -12.01 -1.22 -10.10
C LEU A 143 -13.50 -1.13 -9.71
N ILE A 144 -14.05 0.07 -9.77
CA ILE A 144 -15.44 0.46 -9.58
C ILE A 144 -15.84 1.20 -10.86
N ILE A 145 -16.85 0.71 -11.55
CA ILE A 145 -17.20 1.12 -12.90
C ILE A 145 -18.59 1.76 -12.87
N ASP A 146 -18.70 2.97 -13.39
CA ASP A 146 -19.99 3.56 -13.74
C ASP A 146 -20.51 2.81 -14.98
N ALA A 147 -21.52 1.96 -14.78
CA ALA A 147 -22.01 1.03 -15.81
C ALA A 147 -23.41 1.41 -16.32
N ARG A 148 -23.92 2.59 -15.97
CA ARG A 148 -25.30 3.00 -16.24
C ARG A 148 -25.60 2.91 -17.73
N ASP A 149 -24.75 3.50 -18.56
CA ASP A 149 -24.96 3.58 -20.01
C ASP A 149 -24.84 2.22 -20.71
N ALA A 150 -24.01 1.30 -20.17
CA ALA A 150 -23.73 0.01 -20.79
C ALA A 150 -24.69 -1.10 -20.33
N THR A 151 -25.22 -1.03 -19.11
CA THR A 151 -25.95 -2.15 -18.47
C THR A 151 -27.26 -1.73 -17.81
N GLY A 152 -27.54 -0.44 -17.66
CA GLY A 152 -28.64 0.08 -16.84
C GLY A 152 -28.41 -0.01 -15.33
N ILE A 153 -27.24 -0.49 -14.88
CA ILE A 153 -26.85 -0.56 -13.47
C ILE A 153 -25.86 0.57 -13.18
N ASP A 154 -26.11 1.37 -12.13
CA ASP A 154 -25.27 2.53 -11.80
C ASP A 154 -23.79 2.17 -11.59
N TRP A 155 -23.49 1.31 -10.62
CA TRP A 155 -22.11 0.98 -10.26
C TRP A 155 -21.89 -0.52 -10.17
N VAL A 156 -20.89 -1.02 -10.88
CA VAL A 156 -20.43 -2.41 -10.77
C VAL A 156 -19.00 -2.47 -10.26
N VAL A 157 -18.66 -3.54 -9.54
CA VAL A 157 -17.33 -3.72 -8.93
C VAL A 157 -16.60 -4.89 -9.56
N SER A 158 -15.33 -4.70 -9.89
CA SER A 158 -14.49 -5.76 -10.45
C SER A 158 -14.17 -6.85 -9.42
N LEU A 159 -13.83 -8.05 -9.92
CA LEU A 159 -13.30 -9.12 -9.07
C LEU A 159 -11.98 -8.73 -8.38
N ARG A 160 -11.19 -7.83 -8.98
CA ARG A 160 -9.98 -7.25 -8.38
C ARG A 160 -10.29 -6.41 -7.13
N MET A 161 -11.42 -5.70 -7.12
CA MET A 161 -11.90 -5.00 -5.92
C MET A 161 -12.32 -5.98 -4.81
N LYS A 162 -12.95 -7.11 -5.17
CA LYS A 162 -13.24 -8.19 -4.20
C LYS A 162 -11.95 -8.82 -3.65
N ALA A 163 -10.91 -8.92 -4.46
CA ALA A 163 -9.60 -9.40 -4.03
C ALA A 163 -8.90 -8.42 -3.06
N LEU A 164 -9.02 -7.11 -3.26
CA LEU A 164 -8.58 -6.12 -2.26
C LEU A 164 -9.29 -6.33 -0.92
N ARG A 165 -10.61 -6.49 -0.93
CA ARG A 165 -11.38 -6.80 0.29
C ARG A 165 -10.89 -8.10 0.94
N ARG A 166 -10.64 -9.15 0.16
CA ARG A 166 -10.10 -10.42 0.69
C ARG A 166 -8.71 -10.23 1.30
N GLY A 167 -7.82 -9.50 0.64
CA GLY A 167 -6.50 -9.16 1.15
C GLY A 167 -6.58 -8.38 2.47
N GLN A 168 -7.46 -7.40 2.54
CA GLN A 168 -7.73 -6.60 3.74
C GLN A 168 -8.23 -7.48 4.90
N GLN A 169 -9.20 -8.38 4.67
CA GLN A 169 -9.66 -9.32 5.68
C GLN A 169 -8.58 -10.29 6.17
N ASN A 170 -7.64 -10.69 5.30
CA ASN A 170 -6.51 -11.53 5.71
C ASN A 170 -5.48 -10.72 6.54
N VAL A 171 -5.28 -9.45 6.20
CA VAL A 171 -4.44 -8.53 6.97
C VAL A 171 -5.04 -8.28 8.35
N GLU A 172 -6.36 -8.12 8.48
CA GLU A 172 -7.02 -7.98 9.78
C GLU A 172 -6.74 -9.16 10.71
N LEU A 173 -6.74 -10.39 10.20
CA LEU A 173 -6.40 -11.56 11.02
C LEU A 173 -4.95 -11.50 11.52
N MET A 174 -4.01 -11.01 10.70
CA MET A 174 -2.63 -10.79 11.12
C MET A 174 -2.54 -9.68 12.17
N ALA A 175 -3.29 -8.58 11.99
CA ALA A 175 -3.34 -7.48 12.95
C ALA A 175 -3.97 -7.88 14.29
N MET A 176 -4.99 -8.74 14.27
CA MET A 176 -5.58 -9.33 15.47
C MET A 176 -4.56 -10.17 16.25
N LEU A 177 -3.67 -10.91 15.57
CA LEU A 177 -2.60 -11.64 16.28
C LEU A 177 -1.63 -10.68 17.02
N GLU A 178 -1.36 -9.50 16.46
CA GLU A 178 -0.55 -8.50 17.15
C GLU A 178 -1.29 -7.94 18.38
N LYS A 179 -2.57 -7.61 18.21
CA LYS A 179 -3.37 -6.95 19.25
C LYS A 179 -3.83 -7.88 20.37
N GLU A 180 -4.28 -9.08 20.02
CA GLU A 180 -4.97 -10.01 20.94
C GLU A 180 -4.02 -11.08 21.48
N LYS A 181 -3.01 -11.46 20.70
CA LYS A 181 -2.05 -12.52 21.05
C LYS A 181 -0.61 -12.02 21.23
N SER A 182 -0.39 -10.70 21.18
CA SER A 182 0.91 -10.05 21.41
C SER A 182 2.03 -10.54 20.47
N TYR A 183 1.69 -11.08 19.29
CA TYR A 183 2.70 -11.39 18.28
C TYR A 183 3.31 -10.09 17.74
N LYS A 184 4.62 -10.07 17.56
CA LYS A 184 5.27 -8.97 16.84
C LYS A 184 5.03 -9.13 15.34
N ARG A 185 4.81 -8.02 14.62
CA ARG A 185 4.75 -8.01 13.14
C ARG A 185 5.91 -8.77 12.47
N GLU A 186 7.10 -8.73 13.06
CA GLU A 186 8.29 -9.46 12.61
C GLU A 186 8.15 -10.99 12.71
N GLN A 187 7.49 -11.51 13.75
CA GLN A 187 7.20 -12.94 13.90
C GLN A 187 6.18 -13.38 12.87
N ILE A 188 5.13 -12.59 12.65
CA ILE A 188 4.11 -12.84 11.62
C ILE A 188 4.76 -12.82 10.23
N ARG A 189 5.66 -11.86 9.97
CA ARG A 189 6.46 -11.80 8.75
C ARG A 189 7.27 -13.07 8.53
N HIS A 190 7.97 -13.55 9.56
CA HIS A 190 8.75 -14.79 9.45
C HIS A 190 7.85 -15.98 9.09
N PHE A 191 6.70 -16.10 9.77
CA PHE A 191 5.72 -17.15 9.49
C PHE A 191 5.14 -17.05 8.06
N PHE A 192 4.75 -15.84 7.63
CA PHE A 192 4.25 -15.55 6.28
C PHE A 192 5.22 -16.01 5.19
N TYR A 193 6.48 -15.61 5.28
CA TYR A 193 7.47 -15.99 4.27
C TYR A 193 7.78 -17.48 4.33
N LYS A 194 7.90 -18.09 5.52
CA LYS A 194 8.15 -19.53 5.63
C LYS A 194 7.03 -20.36 5.00
N PHE A 195 5.79 -19.89 5.06
CA PHE A 195 4.61 -20.63 4.63
C PHE A 195 4.19 -20.34 3.18
N ILE A 196 4.05 -19.06 2.82
CA ILE A 196 3.51 -18.63 1.51
C ILE A 196 4.62 -18.51 0.46
N MET A 197 5.85 -18.20 0.88
CA MET A 197 6.99 -18.02 -0.01
C MET A 197 8.22 -18.75 0.53
N PRO A 198 8.20 -20.10 0.60
CA PRO A 198 9.37 -20.86 1.02
C PRO A 198 10.58 -20.37 0.22
N ILE A 199 11.49 -19.77 0.97
CA ILE A 199 12.45 -18.80 0.51
C ILE A 199 13.35 -19.39 -0.59
N LYS A 200 13.29 -18.85 -1.82
CA LYS A 200 14.47 -18.72 -2.68
C LYS A 200 15.01 -17.30 -2.50
N HIS A 201 15.74 -17.06 -1.41
CA HIS A 201 16.40 -15.77 -1.19
C HIS A 201 17.61 -15.70 -2.14
N SER A 202 17.67 -14.66 -2.97
CA SER A 202 18.94 -14.02 -3.27
C SER A 202 18.77 -12.51 -3.08
N PRO A 203 19.66 -11.85 -2.32
CA PRO A 203 19.67 -10.41 -2.23
C PRO A 203 20.04 -9.83 -3.60
N GLY A 204 19.19 -8.97 -4.16
CA GLY A 204 19.41 -8.34 -5.47
C GLY A 204 18.63 -8.96 -6.65
N TYR A 205 17.64 -9.81 -6.39
CA TYR A 205 16.81 -10.37 -7.46
C TYR A 205 15.99 -9.27 -8.15
N ASP A 206 16.16 -9.13 -9.46
CA ASP A 206 15.51 -8.11 -10.26
C ASP A 206 13.99 -8.37 -10.34
N ASP A 207 13.20 -7.48 -9.74
CA ASP A 207 11.72 -7.49 -9.68
C ASP A 207 11.05 -7.39 -11.06
N ASN A 208 11.82 -7.29 -12.15
CA ASN A 208 11.29 -7.21 -13.52
C ASN A 208 10.58 -8.50 -13.95
N ASN A 209 10.88 -9.63 -13.32
CA ASN A 209 10.13 -10.86 -13.50
C ASN A 209 9.41 -11.22 -12.20
N ASP A 210 8.10 -10.96 -12.17
CA ASP A 210 7.12 -11.49 -11.22
C ASP A 210 6.95 -13.03 -11.37
N ASN A 211 8.05 -13.74 -11.70
CA ASN A 211 8.23 -15.19 -11.65
C ASN A 211 8.40 -15.66 -10.21
N ARG A 212 7.67 -15.05 -9.28
CA ARG A 212 7.41 -15.69 -8.00
C ARG A 212 6.54 -16.88 -8.35
N GLY A 213 7.02 -18.09 -8.03
CA GLY A 213 6.32 -19.35 -8.31
C GLY A 213 4.83 -19.18 -8.01
N GLN A 214 3.98 -19.72 -8.90
CA GLN A 214 2.53 -19.50 -8.93
C GLN A 214 1.99 -19.30 -7.50
N ILE A 215 1.48 -18.10 -7.22
CA ILE A 215 0.81 -17.82 -5.96
C ILE A 215 -0.38 -18.77 -5.88
N ASP A 216 -0.22 -19.80 -5.07
CA ASP A 216 -1.16 -20.89 -4.96
C ASP A 216 -2.31 -20.49 -4.02
N THR A 217 -3.53 -20.49 -4.57
CA THR A 217 -4.76 -20.25 -3.83
C THR A 217 -4.87 -21.17 -2.61
N TYR A 218 -4.44 -22.44 -2.74
CA TYR A 218 -4.51 -23.39 -1.65
C TYR A 218 -3.62 -22.98 -0.47
N ASN A 219 -2.37 -22.57 -0.73
CA ASN A 219 -1.49 -22.06 0.31
C ASN A 219 -2.02 -20.78 0.97
N MET A 220 -2.61 -19.85 0.20
CA MET A 220 -3.22 -18.63 0.76
C MET A 220 -4.38 -18.95 1.71
N GLU A 221 -5.26 -19.87 1.32
CA GLU A 221 -6.39 -20.29 2.16
C GLU A 221 -5.94 -21.11 3.37
N ARG A 222 -4.94 -21.97 3.22
CA ARG A 222 -4.36 -22.73 4.34
C ARG A 222 -3.70 -21.79 5.36
N PHE A 223 -2.96 -20.78 4.89
CA PHE A 223 -2.39 -19.76 5.78
C PHE A 223 -3.48 -19.03 6.55
N ARG A 224 -4.56 -18.60 5.88
CA ARG A 224 -5.70 -17.96 6.54
C ARG A 224 -6.31 -18.85 7.63
N ARG A 225 -6.49 -20.15 7.36
CA ARG A 225 -7.01 -21.10 8.37
C ARG A 225 -6.09 -21.17 9.59
N ILE A 226 -4.78 -21.23 9.37
CA ILE A 226 -3.81 -21.22 10.48
C ILE A 226 -3.94 -19.94 11.33
N LEU A 227 -4.08 -18.76 10.71
CA LEU A 227 -4.28 -17.52 11.46
C LEU A 227 -5.55 -17.59 12.32
N LEU A 228 -6.65 -18.13 11.79
CA LEU A 228 -7.89 -18.31 12.54
C LEU A 228 -7.73 -19.28 13.70
N ASP A 229 -7.01 -20.39 13.50
CA ASP A 229 -6.76 -21.37 14.56
C ASP A 229 -5.85 -20.80 15.65
N MET A 230 -4.84 -20.00 15.29
CA MET A 230 -3.98 -19.28 16.24
C MET A 230 -4.76 -18.26 17.07
N LEU A 231 -5.75 -17.59 16.49
CA LEU A 231 -6.61 -16.65 17.22
C LEU A 231 -7.57 -17.36 18.19
N LYS A 232 -7.99 -18.59 17.87
CA LYS A 232 -8.85 -19.41 18.74
C LYS A 232 -8.11 -20.13 19.85
N ALA A 233 -6.79 -20.34 19.69
CA ALA A 233 -5.98 -20.94 20.73
C ALA A 233 -6.08 -20.11 22.02
N PRO A 234 -6.13 -20.74 23.21
CA PRO A 234 -6.25 -20.03 24.49
C PRO A 234 -5.12 -19.02 24.68
#